data_AF-A0A961MVQ2-F1
#
_entry.id   AF-A0A961MVQ2-F1
#
_cell.length_a   1.000
_cell.length_b   1.000
_cell.length_c   1.000
_cell.angle_alpha   90.00
_cell.angle_beta   90.00
_cell.angle_gamma   90.00
#
_symmetry.space_group_name_H-M   'P 1'
#
loop_
_entity.id
_entity.type
_entity.pdbx_description
1 polymer ?
#
loop_
_entity_poly.entity_id
_entity_poly.type
_entity_poly.pdbx_seq_one_letter_code
_entity_poly.pdbx_strand_id
1 'polypeptide(L)' 'MAKVIGIDLGTTNSCVAIMDGSQPRVIENAEGARTTPSIV' A
#
# COMPACT_ATOMS: atom_id res chain seq x y z
N MET A 1 -13.37 -14.54 -1.28
CA MET A 1 -12.63 -14.04 -0.11
C MET A 1 -11.87 -12.78 -0.52
N ALA A 2 -11.84 -11.75 0.33
CA ALA A 2 -10.99 -10.59 0.07
C ALA A 2 -9.51 -10.97 0.20
N LYS A 3 -8.62 -10.30 -0.56
CA LYS A 3 -7.17 -10.47 -0.39
C LYS A 3 -6.74 -9.85 0.95
N VAL A 4 -5.86 -10.53 1.68
CA VAL A 4 -5.15 -9.91 2.82
C VAL A 4 -4.16 -8.89 2.25
N ILE A 5 -4.09 -7.72 2.87
CA ILE A 5 -3.19 -6.63 2.46
C ILE A 5 -2.20 -6.32 3.58
N GLY A 6 -0.98 -5.94 3.20
CA GLY A 6 -0.01 -5.34 4.10
C GLY A 6 -0.18 -3.83 4.11
N ILE A 7 -0.28 -3.24 5.29
CA ILE A 7 -0.33 -1.79 5.48
C ILE A 7 0.86 -1.39 6.35
N ASP A 8 1.71 -0.52 5.80
CA ASP A 8 2.69 0.21 6.56
C ASP A 8 2.09 1.58 6.91
N LEU A 9 1.84 1.80 8.21
CA LEU A 9 1.23 3.00 8.75
C LEU A 9 2.31 3.90 9.38
N GLY A 10 3.05 4.58 8.52
CA GLY A 10 4.11 5.50 8.94
C GLY A 10 3.57 6.87 9.38
N THR A 11 4.35 7.57 10.19
CA THR A 11 4.00 8.91 10.70
C THR A 11 3.90 9.97 9.61
N THR A 12 4.75 9.90 8.58
CA THR A 12 4.78 10.88 7.47
C THR A 12 4.10 10.35 6.22
N ASN A 13 4.33 9.09 5.87
CA ASN A 13 3.74 8.44 4.70
C ASN A 13 3.28 7.04 5.08
N SER A 14 2.26 6.56 4.38
CA SER A 14 1.74 5.21 4.45
C SER A 14 1.88 4.51 3.10
N CYS A 15 1.97 3.18 3.13
CA CYS A 15 2.14 2.33 1.95
C CYS A 15 1.25 1.09 2.07
N VAL A 16 0.77 0.58 0.92
CA VAL A 16 -0.06 -0.64 0.87
C VAL A 16 0.54 -1.62 -0.14
N ALA A 17 0.62 -2.89 0.25
CA ALA A 17 1.10 -3.97 -0.60
C ALA A 17 0.19 -5.20 -0.56
N ILE A 18 0.27 -6.01 -1.62
CA ILE A 18 -0.38 -7.32 -1.73
C ILE A 18 0.62 -8.39 -2.16
N MET A 19 0.24 -9.65 -1.98
CA MET A 19 0.85 -10.75 -2.71
C MET A 19 0.20 -10.89 -4.10
N ASP A 20 1.00 -10.75 -5.15
CA ASP A 20 0.64 -11.02 -6.55
C ASP A 20 1.28 -12.35 -6.96
N GLY A 21 0.51 -13.43 -6.82
CA GLY A 21 1.05 -14.79 -6.87
C GLY A 21 2.04 -15.02 -5.72
N SER A 22 3.29 -15.34 -6.06
CA SER A 22 4.38 -15.53 -5.10
C SER A 22 5.22 -14.28 -4.84
N GLN A 23 4.95 -13.16 -5.52
CA GLN A 23 5.74 -11.94 -5.41
C GLN A 23 4.97 -10.81 -4.69
N PRO A 24 5.61 -10.08 -3.76
CA PRO A 24 4.99 -8.90 -3.16
C PRO A 24 4.97 -7.74 -4.17
N ARG A 25 3.87 -6.99 -4.18
CA ARG A 25 3.70 -5.81 -5.03
C ARG A 25 3.10 -4.66 -4.22
N VAL A 26 3.74 -3.50 -4.30
CA VAL A 26 3.21 -2.23 -3.77
C VAL A 26 2.17 -1.67 -4.73
N ILE A 27 1.06 -1.19 -4.17
CA ILE A 27 -0.08 -0.64 -4.91
C ILE A 27 0.09 0.88 -5.07
N GLU A 28 -0.22 1.38 -6.26
CA GLU A 28 -0.31 2.82 -6.51
C GLU A 28 -1.63 3.38 -5.96
N ASN A 29 -1.57 4.55 -5.33
CA ASN A 29 -2.73 5.31 -4.91
C ASN A 29 -3.43 5.97 -6.11
N ALA A 30 -4.51 6.70 -5.86
CA ALA A 30 -5.30 7.34 -6.90
C ALA A 30 -4.51 8.42 -7.68
N GLU A 31 -3.44 8.94 -7.08
CA GLU A 31 -2.55 9.95 -7.64
C GLU A 31 -1.38 9.33 -8.45
N GLY A 32 -1.29 8.00 -8.53
CA GLY A 32 -0.24 7.28 -9.23
C GLY A 32 1.08 7.17 -8.44
N ALA A 33 1.09 7.55 -7.17
CA ALA A 33 2.23 7.37 -6.27
C ALA A 33 2.11 6.06 -5.48
N ARG A 34 3.24 5.51 -5.03
CA ARG A 34 3.28 4.26 -4.24
C ARG A 34 3.19 4.45 -2.73
N THR A 35 3.15 5.71 -2.30
CA THR A 35 3.00 6.08 -0.89
C THR A 35 2.04 7.26 -0.81
N THR A 36 1.28 7.32 0.26
CA THR A 36 0.35 8.41 0.54
C THR A 36 0.80 9.16 1.79
N PRO A 37 0.90 10.51 1.79
CA PRO A 37 1.15 11.27 3.01
C PRO A 37 0.12 10.92 4.10
N SER A 38 0.58 10.73 5.32
CA SER A 38 -0.25 10.36 6.48
C SER A 38 -0.90 11.61 7.10
N ILE A 39 -1.74 12.28 6.32
CA ILE A 39 -2.44 13.52 6.66
C ILE A 39 -3.92 13.34 6.30
N VAL A 40 -4.82 13.90 7.12
CA VAL A 40 -6.28 13.88 6.89
C VAL A 40 -6.74 15.24 6.38
#